data_AF-A0A367FXT5-F1
#
_entry.id   AF-A0A367FXT5-F1
#
_cell.length_a   1.000
_cell.length_b   1.000
_cell.length_c   1.000
_cell.angle_alpha   90.00
_cell.angle_beta   90.00
_cell.angle_gamma   90.00
#
_symmetry.space_group_name_H-M   'P 1'
#
loop_
_entity.id
_entity.type
_entity.pdbx_description
1 polymer ?
#
loop_
_entity_poly.entity_id
_entity_poly.type
_entity_poly.pdbx_seq_one_letter_code
_entity_poly.pdbx_strand_id
1 'polypeptide(L)' 'MSVQEISDTEEFGYKPNTIFKKIKEFEDAGYIGRGLKEGRADTFFITDTGREFLEGAKHETK' A
#
# COMPACT_ATOMS: atom_id res chain seq x y z
N MET A 1 -0.98 8.11 1.49
CA MET A 1 -0.28 7.83 2.77
C MET A 1 1.18 7.48 2.51
N SER A 2 2.08 7.98 3.32
CA SER A 2 3.47 7.58 3.40
C SER A 2 3.63 6.26 4.14
N VAL A 3 4.81 5.63 4.03
CA VAL A 3 5.13 4.38 4.75
C VAL A 3 5.00 4.57 6.27
N GLN A 4 5.38 5.74 6.79
CA GLN A 4 5.28 6.05 8.21
C GLN A 4 3.81 6.06 8.64
N GLU A 5 2.96 6.82 7.93
CA GLU A 5 1.52 6.86 8.20
C GLU A 5 0.87 5.47 8.12
N ILE A 6 1.25 4.66 7.13
CA ILE A 6 0.76 3.27 6.99
C ILE A 6 1.19 2.43 8.19
N SER A 7 2.46 2.52 8.60
CA SER A 7 3.00 1.76 9.74
C SER A 7 2.39 2.17 11.08
N ASP A 8 1.98 3.44 11.22
CA ASP A 8 1.41 3.98 12.46
C ASP A 8 -0.10 3.72 12.54
N THR A 9 -0.78 3.69 11.39
CA THR A 9 -2.24 3.45 11.31
C THR A 9 -2.58 1.97 11.40
N GLU A 10 -1.76 1.12 10.79
CA GLU A 10 -2.05 -0.31 10.66
C GLU A 10 -1.14 -1.14 11.57
N GLU A 11 -1.73 -1.98 12.43
CA GLU A 11 -0.98 -2.89 13.30
C GLU A 11 -0.49 -4.14 12.55
N PHE A 12 0.39 -3.96 11.56
CA PHE A 12 0.97 -5.07 10.82
C PHE A 12 2.06 -5.83 11.60
N GLY A 13 2.62 -5.24 12.66
CA GLY A 13 3.79 -5.79 13.37
C GLY A 13 5.07 -5.81 12.52
N TYR A 14 5.07 -5.15 11.36
CA TYR A 14 6.20 -5.09 10.45
C TYR A 14 7.00 -3.80 10.60
N LYS A 15 8.31 -3.89 10.40
CA LYS A 15 9.16 -2.71 10.32
C LYS A 15 8.82 -1.89 9.06
N PRO A 16 8.97 -0.55 9.07
CA PRO A 16 8.69 0.30 7.92
C PRO A 16 9.39 -0.15 6.62
N ASN A 17 10.62 -0.68 6.70
CA ASN A 17 11.33 -1.20 5.51
C ASN A 17 10.63 -2.41 4.87
N THR A 18 10.03 -3.29 5.68
CA THR A 18 9.27 -4.44 5.17
C THR A 18 7.98 -3.98 4.50
N ILE A 19 7.28 -3.02 5.11
CA ILE A 19 6.08 -2.39 4.54
C ILE A 19 6.43 -1.74 3.21
N PHE A 20 7.53 -0.97 3.14
CA PHE A 20 7.99 -0.35 1.91
C PHE A 20 8.28 -1.38 0.80
N LYS A 21 8.97 -2.49 1.11
CA LYS A 21 9.21 -3.56 0.13
C LYS A 21 7.90 -4.13 -0.43
N LYS A 22 6.89 -4.32 0.42
CA LYS A 22 5.56 -4.79 -0.01
C LYS A 22 4.81 -3.76 -0.85
N ILE A 23 4.87 -2.49 -0.48
CA ILE A 23 4.32 -1.40 -1.30
C ILE A 23 4.96 -1.39 -2.69
N LYS A 24 6.28 -1.62 -2.79
CA LYS A 24 6.97 -1.70 -4.08
C LYS A 24 6.52 -2.90 -4.91
N GLU A 25 6.34 -4.07 -4.30
CA GLU A 25 5.78 -5.24 -4.99
C GLU A 25 4.36 -4.95 -5.53
N PHE A 26 3.52 -4.28 -4.74
CA PHE A 26 2.16 -3.90 -5.17
C PHE A 26 2.13 -2.77 -6.19
N GLU A 27 3.11 -1.87 -6.15
CA GLU A 27 3.29 -0.83 -7.17
C GLU A 27 3.70 -1.45 -8.50
N ASP A 28 4.67 -2.38 -8.50
CA ASP A 28 5.12 -3.09 -9.70
C ASP A 28 3.99 -3.95 -10.30
N ALA A 29 3.08 -4.46 -9.47
CA ALA A 29 1.86 -5.15 -9.89
C ALA A 29 0.71 -4.22 -10.35
N GLY A 30 0.87 -2.90 -10.21
CA GLY A 30 -0.14 -1.91 -10.63
C GLY A 30 -1.29 -1.69 -9.64
N TYR A 31 -1.23 -2.28 -8.44
CA TYR A 31 -2.26 -2.13 -7.39
C TYR A 31 -2.09 -0.86 -6.57
N ILE A 32 -0.86 -0.35 -6.48
CA ILE A 32 -0.51 0.87 -5.76
C ILE A 32 0.11 1.87 -6.72
N GLY A 33 -0.29 3.14 -6.61
CA GLY A 33 0.32 4.27 -7.30
C GLY A 33 1.11 5.15 -6.34
N ARG A 34 2.06 5.91 -6.88
CA ARG A 34 2.79 6.97 -6.15
C ARG A 34 2.07 8.32 -6.30
N GLY A 35 1.76 8.94 -5.17
CA GLY A 35 1.15 10.26 -5.09
C GLY A 35 2.16 11.41 -5.05
N LEU A 36 1.68 12.61 -4.71
CA LEU A 36 2.53 13.77 -4.46
C LEU A 36 3.38 13.53 -3.22
N LYS A 37 4.66 13.93 -3.27
CA LYS A 37 5.54 13.83 -2.10
C LYS A 37 5.05 14.75 -0.98
N GLU A 38 5.08 14.24 0.24
CA GLU A 38 4.87 15.05 1.44
C GLU A 38 6.25 15.41 2.01
N GLY A 39 6.73 16.61 1.65
CA GLY A 39 8.11 17.00 1.93
C GLY A 39 9.12 16.07 1.24
N ARG A 40 9.79 15.23 2.02
CA ARG A 40 10.75 14.22 1.51
C ARG A 40 10.15 12.81 1.39
N ALA A 41 8.96 12.58 1.95
CA ALA A 41 8.34 11.27 1.96
C ALA A 41 7.59 10.99 0.65
N ASP A 42 7.77 9.77 0.12
CA ASP A 42 6.90 9.26 -0.92
C ASP A 42 5.53 8.91 -0.31
N THR A 43 4.45 9.29 -1.00
CA THR A 43 3.09 8.90 -0.64
C THR A 43 2.54 7.91 -1.65
N PHE A 44 1.64 7.06 -1.19
CA PHE A 44 1.05 5.98 -1.94
C PHE A 44 -0.47 6.02 -1.83
N PHE A 45 -1.14 5.55 -2.90
CA PHE A 45 -2.58 5.40 -2.97
C PHE A 45 -2.94 4.10 -3.70
N ILE A 46 -4.12 3.56 -3.41
CA ILE A 46 -4.63 2.38 -4.11
C ILE A 46 -5.19 2.76 -5.48
N THR A 47 -4.80 2.03 -6.52
CA THR A 47 -5.34 2.22 -7.87
C THR A 47 -6.69 1.55 -8.02
N ASP A 48 -7.43 1.85 -9.09
CA ASP A 48 -8.70 1.16 -9.37
C ASP A 48 -8.49 -0.36 -9.52
N THR A 49 -7.43 -0.77 -10.20
CA THR A 49 -7.03 -2.19 -10.30
C THR A 49 -6.74 -2.80 -8.93
N GLY A 50 -6.07 -2.07 -8.03
CA GLY A 50 -5.85 -2.51 -6.66
C GLY A 50 -7.14 -2.68 -5.88
N ARG A 51 -8.14 -1.80 -6.10
CA ARG A 51 -9.46 -1.90 -5.48
C ARG A 51 -10.22 -3.13 -5.97
N GLU A 52 -10.24 -3.38 -7.27
CA GLU A 52 -10.86 -4.56 -7.87
C GLU A 52 -10.25 -5.86 -7.33
N PHE A 53 -8.92 -5.93 -7.25
CA PHE A 53 -8.20 -7.06 -6.66
C PHE A 53 -8.61 -7.30 -5.20
N LEU A 54 -8.70 -6.24 -4.40
CA LEU A 54 -9.11 -6.31 -3.00
C LEU A 54 -10.55 -6.81 -2.83
N GLU A 55 -11.47 -6.35 -3.68
CA GLU A 55 -12.86 -6.83 -3.65
C GLU A 55 -12.92 -8.33 -4.01
N GLY A 56 -12.17 -8.77 -5.01
CA GLY A 56 -12.05 -10.21 -5.34
C GLY A 56 -11.51 -11.04 -4.16
N ALA A 57 -10.43 -10.58 -3.52
CA ALA A 57 -9.83 -11.26 -2.38
C ALA A 57 -10.78 -11.37 -1.17
N LYS A 58 -11.59 -10.34 -0.89
CA LYS A 58 -12.61 -10.36 0.17
C LYS A 58 -13.70 -11.40 -0.06
N HIS A 59 -14.02 -11.70 -1.32
CA HIS A 59 -15.05 -12.68 -1.66
C HIS A 59 -14.55 -14.13 -1.64
N GLU A 60 -13.23 -14.34 -1.73
CA GLU A 60 -12.61 -15.67 -1.69
C GLU A 60 -12.40 -16.20 -0.25
N THR A 61 -12.59 -15.35 0.77
CA THR A 61 -12.44 -15.74 2.19
C THR A 61 -13.76 -16.21 2.84
N LYS A 62 -14.76 -16.61 2.06
CA LYS A 62 -16.09 -17.01 2.56
C LYS A 62 -16.39 -18.51 2.40
#